data_AF-A0A179ICP8-F1
#
_entry.id   AF-A0A179ICP8-F1
#
_cell.length_a   1.000
_cell.length_b   1.000
_cell.length_c   1.000
_cell.angle_alpha   90.00
_cell.angle_beta   90.00
_cell.angle_gamma   90.00
#
_symmetry.space_group_name_H-M   'P 1'
#
loop_
_entity.id
_entity.type
_entity.pdbx_description
1 polymer ?
#
loop_
_entity_poly.entity_id
_entity_poly.type
_entity_poly.pdbx_seq_one_letter_code
_entity_poly.pdbx_strand_id
1 'polypeptide(L)'
;MTLVQLSPPNKTLKGHKLLLTDPRALPKDALERLHASFPDLHVQPFDADATNPWDDVTLALGSSSRLPSIDEAGRLELFQLTMAGADGLIGKPIFDDTKISFCTANGVHGPQISEWVVGTFLAFQHQLPEYLQNQQQGRWKPSKTPADDSVGQRVLSLPRGILGYGSVGRQVARVCKAMGMSVHAYTLHPRRTPSARRDDSYAPPGLGDPG
;
A
#
# COMPACT_ATOMS: atom_id res chain seq x y z
N MET A 1 -26.93 23.00 21.54
CA MET A 1 -26.79 22.66 20.10
C MET A 1 -25.62 23.49 19.59
N THR A 2 -24.40 22.97 19.71
CA THR A 2 -23.18 23.72 19.37
C THR A 2 -22.94 23.55 17.87
N LEU A 3 -23.35 24.54 17.08
CA LEU A 3 -23.03 24.65 15.66
C LEU A 3 -21.52 24.89 15.54
N VAL A 4 -20.75 23.83 15.35
CA VAL A 4 -19.35 23.94 14.94
C VAL A 4 -19.37 24.35 13.47
N GLN A 5 -19.21 25.65 13.20
CA GLN A 5 -18.89 26.13 11.86
C GLN A 5 -17.49 25.64 11.52
N LEU A 6 -17.39 24.55 10.77
CA LEU A 6 -16.14 24.14 10.16
C LEU A 6 -15.75 25.20 9.13
N SER A 7 -14.51 25.68 9.19
CA SER A 7 -13.96 26.58 8.17
C SER A 7 -14.14 25.95 6.78
N PRO A 8 -14.37 26.76 5.73
CA PRO A 8 -14.43 26.25 4.37
C PRO A 8 -13.15 25.44 4.08
N PRO A 9 -13.24 24.27 3.43
CA PRO A 9 -12.06 23.49 3.12
C PRO A 9 -11.09 24.32 2.26
N ASN A 10 -9.81 24.38 2.67
CA ASN A 10 -8.74 25.04 1.92
C ASN A 10 -8.43 24.22 0.66
N LYS A 11 -9.27 24.37 -0.37
CA LYS A 11 -9.23 23.51 -1.57
C LYS A 11 -7.96 23.66 -2.40
N THR A 12 -7.27 24.80 -2.33
CA THR A 12 -6.03 25.05 -3.07
C THR A 12 -4.77 24.76 -2.26
N LEU A 13 -4.92 24.46 -0.96
CA LEU A 13 -3.84 24.29 0.02
C LEU A 13 -2.93 25.52 0.15
N LYS A 14 -3.51 26.72 -0.01
CA LYS A 14 -2.77 27.98 0.13
C LYS A 14 -2.13 28.10 1.52
N GLY A 15 -0.84 28.45 1.54
CA GLY A 15 -0.06 28.60 2.78
C GLY A 15 0.51 27.29 3.32
N HIS A 16 0.22 26.14 2.71
CA HIS A 16 0.82 24.87 3.07
C HIS A 16 2.09 24.59 2.27
N LYS A 17 3.02 23.91 2.92
CA LYS A 17 4.30 23.47 2.37
C LYS A 17 4.40 21.96 2.49
N LEU A 18 4.48 21.28 1.35
CA LEU A 18 4.67 19.84 1.24
C LEU A 18 6.16 19.51 1.08
N LEU A 19 6.69 18.72 2.00
CA LEU A 19 8.02 18.13 1.93
C LEU A 19 7.96 16.68 1.43
N LEU A 20 8.68 16.39 0.35
CA LEU A 20 8.82 15.04 -0.21
C LEU A 20 10.06 14.38 0.40
N THR A 21 9.86 13.50 1.39
CA THR A 21 10.97 12.85 2.12
C THR A 21 11.42 11.54 1.51
N ASP A 22 10.59 10.93 0.65
CA ASP A 22 10.94 9.69 -0.03
C ASP A 22 12.06 9.91 -1.06
N PRO A 23 13.19 9.17 -1.00
CA PRO A 23 14.25 9.29 -2.00
C PRO A 23 13.87 8.66 -3.35
N ARG A 24 12.76 7.91 -3.43
CA ARG A 24 12.34 7.25 -4.66
C ARG A 24 11.81 8.28 -5.67
N ALA A 25 12.14 8.06 -6.94
CA ALA A 25 11.65 8.91 -8.02
C ALA A 25 10.12 8.88 -8.09
N LEU A 26 9.52 10.06 -8.22
CA LEU A 26 8.10 10.19 -8.50
C LEU A 26 7.79 9.84 -9.96
N PRO A 27 6.54 9.44 -10.28
CA PRO A 27 6.07 9.39 -11.65
C PRO A 27 6.31 10.73 -12.36
N LYS A 28 6.65 10.69 -13.66
CA LYS A 28 7.06 11.87 -14.44
C LYS A 28 6.07 13.03 -14.38
N ASP A 29 4.78 12.72 -14.32
CA ASP A 29 3.68 13.69 -14.32
C ASP A 29 3.11 13.97 -12.91
N ALA A 30 3.70 13.41 -11.85
CA ALA A 30 3.14 13.51 -10.51
C ALA A 30 3.12 14.95 -9.99
N LEU A 31 4.20 15.70 -10.19
CA LEU A 31 4.28 17.11 -9.78
C LEU A 31 3.32 17.99 -10.58
N GLU A 32 3.17 17.73 -11.87
CA GLU A 32 2.24 18.45 -12.74
C GLU A 32 0.79 18.24 -12.31
N ARG A 33 0.39 16.98 -12.05
CA ARG A 33 -0.95 16.66 -11.54
C ARG A 33 -1.21 17.28 -10.16
N LEU A 34 -0.19 17.29 -9.29
CA LEU A 34 -0.29 17.87 -7.96
C LEU A 34 -0.49 19.38 -8.05
N HIS A 35 0.30 20.06 -8.88
CA HIS A 35 0.16 21.50 -9.13
C HIS A 35 -1.20 21.84 -9.79
N ALA A 36 -1.66 21.04 -10.76
CA ALA A 36 -2.96 21.23 -11.39
C ALA A 36 -4.13 21.08 -10.40
N SER A 37 -3.99 20.22 -9.39
CA SER A 37 -5.01 19.99 -8.36
C SER A 37 -4.93 21.01 -7.21
N PHE A 38 -3.71 21.43 -6.85
CA PHE A 38 -3.40 22.32 -5.72
C PHE A 38 -2.39 23.39 -6.16
N PRO A 39 -2.84 24.46 -6.84
CA PRO A 39 -1.96 25.44 -7.46
C PRO A 39 -1.17 26.29 -6.45
N ASP A 40 -1.71 26.48 -5.24
CA ASP A 40 -1.08 27.29 -4.19
C ASP A 40 -0.18 26.47 -3.25
N LEU A 41 -0.08 25.15 -3.45
CA LEU A 41 0.75 24.26 -2.63
C LEU A 41 2.22 24.41 -3.00
N HIS A 42 3.07 24.77 -2.02
CA HIS A 42 4.51 24.78 -2.21
C HIS A 42 5.09 23.39 -1.99
N VAL A 43 5.70 22.79 -3.02
CA VAL A 43 6.26 21.44 -2.98
C VAL A 43 7.77 21.51 -3.04
N GLN A 44 8.45 20.89 -2.07
CA GLN A 44 9.91 20.82 -2.04
C GLN A 44 10.41 19.39 -1.84
N PRO A 45 11.48 18.98 -2.54
CA PRO A 45 12.19 17.75 -2.21
C PRO A 45 12.91 17.89 -0.87
N PHE A 46 13.14 16.77 -0.19
CA PHE A 46 13.99 16.75 0.99
C PHE A 46 15.44 17.05 0.63
N ASP A 47 15.97 18.10 1.24
CA ASP A 47 17.36 18.51 1.16
C ASP A 47 18.09 18.08 2.44
N ALA A 48 19.07 17.18 2.29
CA ALA A 48 19.84 16.67 3.42
C ALA A 48 20.92 17.66 3.90
N ASP A 49 21.27 18.65 3.09
CA ASP A 49 22.29 19.65 3.40
C ASP A 49 21.68 20.90 4.07
N ALA A 50 20.35 21.00 4.10
CA ALA A 50 19.63 22.09 4.75
C ALA A 50 19.81 22.07 6.28
N THR A 51 19.98 23.24 6.90
CA THR A 51 20.14 23.38 8.36
C THR A 51 18.91 22.89 9.14
N ASN A 52 17.71 23.12 8.59
CA ASN A 52 16.47 22.52 9.09
C ASN A 52 15.52 22.26 7.90
N PRO A 53 15.47 21.04 7.34
CA PRO A 53 14.62 20.72 6.19
C PRO A 53 13.12 20.74 6.51
N TRP A 54 12.76 20.71 7.80
CA TRP A 54 11.39 20.70 8.30
C TRP A 54 10.85 22.11 8.62
N ASP A 55 11.69 23.14 8.45
CA ASP A 55 11.28 24.52 8.71
C ASP A 55 10.12 24.95 7.80
N ASP A 56 9.09 25.53 8.42
CA ASP A 56 7.84 25.92 7.78
C ASP A 56 7.07 24.80 7.05
N VAL A 57 7.40 23.53 7.29
CA VAL A 57 6.71 22.39 6.66
C VAL A 57 5.42 22.10 7.41
N THR A 58 4.30 22.08 6.67
CA THR A 58 2.97 21.74 7.23
C THR A 58 2.52 20.35 6.82
N LEU A 59 2.99 19.85 5.66
CA LEU A 59 2.62 18.54 5.10
C LEU A 59 3.90 17.78 4.74
N ALA A 60 3.93 16.47 4.98
CA ALA A 60 5.04 15.61 4.57
C ALA A 60 4.53 14.36 3.85
N LEU A 61 5.27 13.91 2.83
CA LEU A 61 5.01 12.67 2.11
C LEU A 61 6.28 11.83 2.07
N GLY A 62 6.24 10.61 2.62
CA GLY A 62 7.34 9.67 2.48
C GLY A 62 7.24 8.43 3.35
N SER A 63 8.39 7.89 3.76
CA SER A 63 8.45 6.64 4.54
C SER A 63 8.93 6.89 5.97
N SER A 64 8.93 5.85 6.81
CA SER A 64 9.43 5.92 8.19
C SER A 64 10.96 6.12 8.31
N SER A 65 11.69 6.16 7.19
CA SER A 65 13.15 6.35 7.18
C SER A 65 13.60 7.79 7.43
N ARG A 66 12.74 8.78 7.17
CA ARG A 66 13.04 10.21 7.33
C ARG A 66 11.89 10.90 8.05
N LEU A 67 11.92 10.78 9.37
CA LEU A 67 10.99 11.43 10.28
C LEU A 67 11.69 12.62 10.95
N PRO A 68 10.98 13.72 11.21
CA PRO A 68 11.50 14.79 12.05
C PRO A 68 11.54 14.35 13.52
N SER A 69 12.38 15.01 14.29
CA SER A 69 12.19 15.11 15.73
C SER A 69 10.95 15.97 16.06
N ILE A 70 10.46 15.89 17.31
CA ILE A 70 9.33 16.70 17.76
C ILE A 70 9.65 18.21 17.63
N ASP A 71 10.89 18.60 17.94
CA ASP A 71 11.32 19.99 17.91
C ASP A 71 11.41 20.56 16.49
N GLU A 72 11.79 19.72 15.51
CA GLU A 72 11.81 20.09 14.09
C GLU A 72 10.41 20.18 13.47
N ALA A 73 9.45 19.41 14.00
CA ALA A 73 8.10 19.28 13.47
C ALA A 73 7.12 20.38 13.94
N GLY A 74 7.62 21.58 14.28
CA GLY A 74 6.83 22.62 14.97
C GLY A 74 5.59 23.14 14.22
N ARG A 75 5.55 22.98 12.89
CA ARG A 75 4.40 23.37 12.03
C ARG A 75 3.76 22.19 11.30
N LEU A 76 4.25 20.96 11.52
CA LEU A 76 3.77 19.80 10.80
C LEU A 76 2.35 19.44 11.26
N GLU A 77 1.43 19.30 10.31
CA GLU A 77 0.03 18.96 10.58
C GLU A 77 -0.30 17.55 10.12
N LEU A 78 0.27 17.12 8.99
CA LEU A 78 -0.01 15.84 8.36
C LEU A 78 1.27 15.19 7.81
N PHE A 79 1.45 13.90 8.11
CA PHE A 79 2.44 13.05 7.48
C PHE A 79 1.74 11.91 6.72
N GLN A 80 1.77 11.96 5.39
CA GLN A 80 1.30 10.89 4.53
C GLN A 80 2.42 9.87 4.29
N LEU A 81 2.22 8.65 4.78
CA LEU A 81 3.12 7.54 4.53
C LEU A 81 2.88 6.94 3.14
N THR A 82 3.95 6.56 2.46
CA THR A 82 3.96 5.84 1.18
C THR A 82 3.88 4.32 1.36
N MET A 83 3.55 3.86 2.57
CA MET A 83 3.46 2.46 2.97
C MET A 83 2.06 2.13 3.52
N ALA A 84 1.67 0.87 3.43
CA ALA A 84 0.36 0.39 3.88
C ALA A 84 0.20 0.38 5.41
N GLY A 85 1.29 0.11 6.14
CA GLY A 85 1.32 -0.02 7.60
C GLY A 85 2.09 1.12 8.25
N ALA A 86 1.90 1.27 9.56
CA ALA A 86 2.60 2.25 10.40
C ALA A 86 3.32 1.56 11.57
N ASP A 87 3.49 0.24 11.54
CA ASP A 87 4.04 -0.55 12.65
C ASP A 87 5.43 -0.05 13.08
N GLY A 88 6.25 0.37 12.12
CA GLY A 88 7.58 0.92 12.39
C GLY A 88 7.59 2.32 13.03
N LEU A 89 6.43 2.95 13.22
CA LEU A 89 6.28 4.23 13.91
C LEU A 89 5.85 4.09 15.36
N ILE A 90 5.27 2.94 15.74
CA ILE A 90 4.79 2.69 17.10
C ILE A 90 5.97 2.77 18.07
N GLY A 91 5.80 3.52 19.17
CA GLY A 91 6.85 3.75 20.16
C GLY A 91 7.78 4.92 19.84
N LYS A 92 7.57 5.65 18.73
CA LYS A 92 8.34 6.85 18.40
C LYS A 92 7.63 8.10 18.94
N PRO A 93 8.33 9.02 19.64
CA PRO A 93 7.72 10.22 20.19
C PRO A 93 6.99 11.09 19.16
N ILE A 94 7.52 11.20 17.93
CA ILE A 94 6.86 11.96 16.85
C ILE A 94 5.47 11.41 16.49
N PHE A 95 5.26 10.11 16.69
CA PHE A 95 4.02 9.40 16.38
C PHE A 95 3.07 9.32 17.59
N ASP A 96 3.61 9.07 18.78
CA ASP A 96 2.81 8.84 19.99
C ASP A 96 2.52 10.12 20.79
N ASP A 97 3.45 11.08 20.81
CA ASP A 97 3.43 12.24 21.72
C ASP A 97 3.10 13.57 21.01
N THR A 98 2.56 13.52 19.80
CA THR A 98 2.21 14.72 19.03
C THR A 98 0.76 14.73 18.56
N LYS A 99 0.30 15.89 18.09
CA LYS A 99 -1.02 16.05 17.45
C LYS A 99 -0.97 15.91 15.93
N ILE A 100 0.18 15.49 15.39
CA ILE A 100 0.39 15.33 13.95
C ILE A 100 -0.47 14.18 13.46
N SER A 101 -1.23 14.40 12.39
CA SER A 101 -2.00 13.33 11.77
C SER A 101 -1.09 12.48 10.91
N PHE A 102 -1.10 11.16 11.12
CA PHE A 102 -0.41 10.21 10.25
C PHE A 102 -1.43 9.44 9.40
N CYS A 103 -1.20 9.41 8.09
CA CYS A 103 -2.00 8.64 7.14
C CYS A 103 -1.15 7.59 6.45
N THR A 104 -1.74 6.47 6.04
CA THR A 104 -1.05 5.40 5.31
C THR A 104 -1.51 5.36 3.85
N ALA A 105 -0.76 4.66 3.01
CA ALA A 105 -1.17 4.33 1.64
C ALA A 105 -1.94 3.00 1.58
N ASN A 106 -2.67 2.63 2.65
CA ASN A 106 -3.45 1.39 2.64
C ASN A 106 -4.46 1.40 1.48
N GLY A 107 -4.59 0.26 0.79
CA GLY A 107 -5.51 0.10 -0.33
C GLY A 107 -4.86 0.12 -1.72
N VAL A 108 -3.80 0.91 -1.91
CA VAL A 108 -3.22 1.13 -3.26
C VAL A 108 -2.39 -0.05 -3.76
N HIS A 109 -1.91 -0.91 -2.84
CA HIS A 109 -0.96 -1.99 -3.13
C HIS A 109 -1.62 -3.29 -3.60
N GLY A 110 -2.96 -3.36 -3.60
CA GLY A 110 -3.72 -4.55 -4.00
C GLY A 110 -3.26 -5.17 -5.32
N PRO A 111 -3.26 -4.42 -6.44
CA PRO A 111 -2.89 -4.97 -7.75
C PRO A 111 -1.45 -5.52 -7.80
N GLN A 112 -0.44 -4.73 -7.43
CA GLN A 112 0.97 -5.15 -7.56
C GLN A 112 1.29 -6.37 -6.69
N ILE A 113 0.75 -6.41 -5.45
CA ILE A 113 0.96 -7.56 -4.58
C ILE A 113 0.20 -8.79 -5.10
N SER A 114 -1.00 -8.61 -5.67
CA SER A 114 -1.73 -9.73 -6.26
C SER A 114 -1.02 -10.37 -7.45
N GLU A 115 -0.40 -9.56 -8.31
CA GLU A 115 0.42 -10.04 -9.42
C GLU A 115 1.62 -10.85 -8.90
N TRP A 116 2.30 -10.34 -7.88
CA TRP A 116 3.43 -11.04 -7.27
C TRP A 116 3.02 -12.37 -6.64
N VAL A 117 1.91 -12.41 -5.88
CA VAL A 117 1.41 -13.64 -5.25
C VAL A 117 1.07 -14.69 -6.32
N VAL A 118 0.29 -14.33 -7.33
CA VAL A 118 -0.14 -15.25 -8.38
C VAL A 118 1.03 -15.69 -9.25
N GLY A 119 1.92 -14.77 -9.62
CA GLY A 119 3.13 -15.09 -10.39
C GLY A 119 4.04 -16.06 -9.65
N THR A 120 4.25 -15.85 -8.35
CA THR A 120 5.05 -16.77 -7.52
C THR A 120 4.36 -18.12 -7.38
N PHE A 121 3.05 -18.14 -7.12
CA PHE A 121 2.26 -19.38 -7.05
C PHE A 121 2.38 -20.22 -8.33
N LEU A 122 2.17 -19.59 -9.49
CA LEU A 122 2.30 -20.27 -10.79
C LEU A 122 3.74 -20.73 -11.05
N ALA A 123 4.73 -19.91 -10.70
CA ALA A 123 6.13 -20.28 -10.88
C ALA A 123 6.50 -21.55 -10.10
N PHE A 124 6.00 -21.70 -8.87
CA PHE A 124 6.22 -22.91 -8.09
C PHE A 124 5.37 -24.09 -8.57
N GLN A 125 4.09 -23.89 -8.88
CA GLN A 125 3.22 -24.96 -9.39
C GLN A 125 3.75 -25.58 -10.68
N HIS A 126 4.32 -24.76 -11.57
CA HIS A 126 4.88 -25.20 -12.84
C HIS A 126 6.39 -25.43 -12.80
N GLN A 127 7.00 -25.45 -11.60
CA GLN A 127 8.43 -25.72 -11.39
C GLN A 127 9.36 -24.84 -12.25
N LEU A 128 8.95 -23.62 -12.55
CA LEU A 128 9.71 -22.70 -13.41
C LEU A 128 11.15 -22.49 -12.91
N PRO A 129 11.44 -22.37 -11.59
CA PRO A 129 12.81 -22.26 -11.11
C PRO A 129 13.72 -23.43 -11.54
N GLU A 130 13.21 -24.67 -11.52
CA GLU A 130 13.98 -25.85 -11.94
C GLU A 130 14.19 -25.85 -13.47
N TYR A 131 13.15 -25.51 -14.24
CA TYR A 131 13.27 -25.41 -15.69
C TYR A 131 14.28 -24.34 -16.12
N LEU A 132 14.29 -23.19 -15.46
CA LEU A 132 15.26 -22.12 -15.73
C LEU A 132 16.69 -22.58 -15.41
N GLN A 133 16.89 -23.31 -14.30
CA GLN A 133 18.20 -23.86 -13.95
C GLN A 133 18.68 -24.91 -14.97
N ASN A 134 17.80 -25.81 -15.40
CA ASN A 134 18.11 -26.81 -16.41
C ASN A 134 18.43 -26.16 -17.76
N GLN A 135 17.67 -25.13 -18.16
CA GLN A 135 17.92 -24.34 -19.37
C GLN A 135 19.30 -23.69 -19.35
N GLN A 136 19.69 -23.03 -18.25
CA GLN A 136 21.01 -22.41 -18.09
C GLN A 136 22.16 -23.43 -18.21
N GLN A 137 21.91 -24.68 -17.85
CA GLN A 137 22.86 -25.79 -17.96
C GLN A 137 22.82 -26.51 -19.31
N GLY A 138 21.96 -26.08 -20.25
CA GLY A 138 21.76 -26.75 -21.54
C GLY A 138 21.15 -28.15 -21.40
N ARG A 139 20.44 -28.43 -20.30
CA ARG A 139 19.87 -29.74 -20.00
C ARG A 139 18.38 -29.75 -20.30
N TRP A 140 17.95 -30.70 -21.12
CA TRP A 140 16.52 -31.01 -21.27
C TRP A 140 16.14 -32.12 -20.29
N LYS A 141 15.46 -31.76 -19.21
CA LYS A 141 14.90 -32.71 -18.24
C LYS A 141 13.39 -32.52 -18.16
N PRO A 142 12.60 -33.46 -18.71
CA PRO A 142 11.16 -33.48 -18.47
C PRO A 142 10.91 -33.61 -16.96
N SER A 143 9.97 -32.83 -16.42
CA SER A 143 9.59 -33.00 -15.02
C SER A 143 9.01 -34.39 -14.82
N LYS A 144 9.42 -35.04 -13.72
CA LYS A 144 8.86 -36.33 -13.28
C LYS A 144 7.61 -36.16 -12.44
N THR A 145 7.29 -34.93 -12.07
CA THR A 145 6.08 -34.56 -11.33
C THR A 145 5.06 -34.02 -12.33
N PRO A 146 3.81 -34.48 -12.30
CA PRO A 146 2.75 -33.85 -13.09
C PRO A 146 2.67 -32.37 -12.72
N ALA A 147 2.64 -31.49 -13.72
CA ALA A 147 2.25 -30.11 -13.51
C ALA A 147 0.73 -30.07 -13.41
N ASP A 148 0.20 -29.86 -12.22
CA ASP A 148 -1.24 -29.72 -12.05
C ASP A 148 -1.67 -28.29 -12.41
N ASP A 149 -2.70 -28.16 -13.25
CA ASP A 149 -3.33 -26.86 -13.49
C ASP A 149 -4.09 -26.38 -12.24
N SER A 150 -4.43 -25.09 -12.21
CA SER A 150 -5.09 -24.47 -11.07
C SER A 150 -6.62 -24.61 -11.08
N VAL A 151 -7.20 -25.21 -12.11
CA VAL A 151 -8.66 -25.26 -12.29
C VAL A 151 -9.25 -26.27 -11.32
N GLY A 152 -10.24 -25.84 -10.52
CA GLY A 152 -10.80 -26.71 -9.47
C GLY A 152 -9.84 -26.98 -8.32
N GLN A 153 -8.56 -26.61 -8.44
CA GLN A 153 -7.68 -26.53 -7.29
C GLN A 153 -8.21 -25.51 -6.31
N ARG A 154 -8.24 -25.93 -5.06
CA ARG A 154 -8.41 -25.00 -3.97
C ARG A 154 -7.07 -24.26 -3.86
N VAL A 155 -7.06 -22.91 -3.79
CA VAL A 155 -5.87 -22.19 -3.29
C VAL A 155 -5.73 -22.60 -1.83
N LEU A 156 -5.09 -23.74 -1.63
CA LEU A 156 -4.98 -24.51 -0.40
C LEU A 156 -3.90 -25.56 -0.62
N SER A 157 -2.66 -25.09 -0.69
CA SER A 157 -1.48 -25.93 -0.52
C SER A 157 -0.49 -25.32 0.48
N LEU A 158 -1.02 -24.60 1.46
CA LEU A 158 -0.55 -24.56 2.85
C LEU A 158 -1.80 -24.53 3.74
N PRO A 159 -1.73 -24.94 5.03
CA PRO A 159 -2.90 -25.43 5.78
C PRO A 159 -3.98 -24.37 6.12
N ARG A 160 -3.93 -23.16 5.55
CA ARG A 160 -4.77 -22.00 5.88
C ARG A 160 -4.95 -21.14 4.62
N GLY A 161 -6.18 -20.70 4.31
CA GLY A 161 -6.54 -19.85 3.16
C GLY A 161 -5.94 -18.43 3.22
N ILE A 162 -6.54 -17.45 2.53
CA ILE A 162 -6.09 -16.05 2.60
C ILE A 162 -6.24 -15.56 4.06
N LEU A 163 -5.11 -15.47 4.76
CA LEU A 163 -5.04 -14.97 6.13
C LEU A 163 -4.93 -13.44 6.09
N GLY A 164 -6.03 -12.76 6.38
CA GLY A 164 -6.16 -11.32 6.20
C GLY A 164 -6.94 -10.97 4.95
N TYR A 165 -8.27 -10.84 5.09
CA TYR A 165 -9.16 -10.37 4.03
C TYR A 165 -9.31 -8.83 4.08
N GLY A 166 -8.20 -8.14 3.76
CA GLY A 166 -8.12 -6.70 3.52
C GLY A 166 -8.06 -6.37 2.03
N SER A 167 -7.67 -5.14 1.68
CA SER A 167 -7.53 -4.68 0.29
C SER A 167 -6.70 -5.63 -0.60
N VAL A 168 -5.53 -6.08 -0.12
CA VAL A 168 -4.68 -7.05 -0.82
C VAL A 168 -5.34 -8.43 -0.92
N GLY A 169 -5.84 -8.97 0.20
CA GLY A 169 -6.44 -10.30 0.23
C GLY A 169 -7.65 -10.43 -0.71
N ARG A 170 -8.47 -9.37 -0.81
CA ARG A 170 -9.59 -9.29 -1.74
C ARG A 170 -9.15 -9.31 -3.20
N GLN A 171 -8.13 -8.54 -3.53
CA GLN A 171 -7.62 -8.50 -4.90
C GLN A 171 -6.99 -9.85 -5.29
N VAL A 172 -6.24 -10.49 -4.40
CA VAL A 172 -5.74 -11.86 -4.61
C VAL A 172 -6.89 -12.84 -4.82
N ALA A 173 -7.92 -12.79 -3.97
CA ALA A 173 -9.10 -13.64 -4.10
C ALA A 173 -9.80 -13.49 -5.46
N ARG A 174 -9.94 -12.24 -5.94
CA ARG A 174 -10.52 -11.93 -7.25
C ARG A 174 -9.74 -12.60 -8.38
N VAL A 175 -8.41 -12.47 -8.39
CA VAL A 175 -7.57 -13.08 -9.44
C VAL A 175 -7.62 -14.61 -9.37
N CYS A 176 -7.52 -15.20 -8.18
CA CYS A 176 -7.65 -16.65 -8.01
C CYS A 176 -9.02 -17.18 -8.47
N LYS A 177 -10.11 -16.44 -8.20
CA LYS A 177 -11.45 -16.78 -8.70
C LYS A 177 -11.50 -16.75 -10.24
N ALA A 178 -10.90 -15.75 -10.87
CA ALA A 178 -10.83 -15.65 -12.33
C ALA A 178 -10.04 -16.83 -12.95
N MET A 179 -9.09 -17.40 -12.23
CA MET A 179 -8.35 -18.61 -12.62
C MET A 179 -9.12 -19.93 -12.36
N GLY A 180 -10.36 -19.88 -11.89
CA GLY A 180 -11.17 -21.07 -11.61
C GLY A 180 -10.88 -21.74 -10.26
N MET A 181 -10.21 -21.05 -9.34
CA MET A 181 -9.84 -21.61 -8.05
C MET A 181 -10.94 -21.42 -6.99
N SER A 182 -10.97 -22.30 -5.99
CA SER A 182 -11.83 -22.12 -4.80
C SER A 182 -11.11 -21.33 -3.71
N VAL A 183 -11.64 -20.16 -3.35
CA VAL A 183 -11.06 -19.25 -2.34
C VAL A 183 -11.70 -19.44 -0.97
N HIS A 184 -10.86 -19.57 0.06
CA HIS A 184 -11.25 -19.49 1.47
C HIS A 184 -10.46 -18.36 2.13
N ALA A 185 -11.14 -17.53 2.92
CA ALA A 185 -10.54 -16.39 3.59
C ALA A 185 -10.74 -16.49 5.10
N TYR A 186 -9.71 -16.11 5.86
CA TYR A 186 -9.70 -16.08 7.32
C TYR A 186 -9.36 -14.66 7.79
N THR A 187 -10.10 -14.16 8.76
CA THR A 187 -9.87 -12.86 9.39
C THR A 187 -9.66 -13.02 10.89
N LEU A 188 -8.88 -12.12 11.50
CA LEU A 188 -8.59 -12.15 12.95
C LEU A 188 -9.88 -12.10 13.79
N HIS A 189 -10.86 -11.30 13.35
CA HIS A 189 -12.17 -11.21 13.98
C HIS A 189 -13.27 -11.74 13.05
N PRO A 190 -14.27 -12.47 13.58
CA PRO A 190 -15.37 -12.99 12.78
C PRO A 190 -16.21 -11.86 12.14
N ARG A 191 -16.35 -11.87 10.81
CA ARG A 191 -17.23 -10.96 10.07
C ARG A 191 -18.55 -11.66 9.72
N ARG A 192 -19.45 -11.71 10.70
CA ARG A 192 -20.69 -12.52 10.62
C ARG A 192 -21.76 -11.93 9.71
N THR A 193 -21.88 -10.61 9.63
CA THR A 193 -22.88 -9.93 8.81
C THR A 193 -22.34 -9.55 7.43
N PRO A 194 -23.19 -9.39 6.40
CA PRO A 194 -22.78 -8.83 5.11
C PRO A 194 -22.14 -7.44 5.23
N SER A 195 -22.68 -6.58 6.11
CA SER A 195 -22.11 -5.25 6.37
C SER A 195 -20.69 -5.33 6.93
N ALA A 196 -20.43 -6.22 7.88
CA ALA A 196 -19.10 -6.40 8.47
C ALA A 196 -18.06 -6.97 7.49
N ARG A 197 -18.50 -7.52 6.34
CA ARG A 197 -17.61 -8.02 5.28
C ARG A 197 -17.25 -6.95 4.26
N ARG A 198 -17.98 -5.83 4.21
CA ARG A 198 -17.65 -4.69 3.35
C ARG A 198 -16.31 -4.09 3.79
N ASP A 199 -15.61 -3.54 2.82
CA ASP A 199 -14.37 -2.80 3.03
C ASP A 199 -14.64 -1.37 2.63
N ASP A 200 -14.60 -0.47 3.60
CA ASP A 200 -14.77 0.98 3.37
C ASP A 200 -13.43 1.68 3.13
N SER A 201 -12.32 0.91 3.08
CA SER A 201 -11.02 1.43 2.70
C SER A 201 -10.91 1.67 1.20
N TYR A 202 -9.96 2.53 0.82
CA TYR A 202 -9.70 2.82 -0.58
C TYR A 202 -9.26 1.54 -1.32
N ALA A 203 -9.76 1.35 -2.54
CA ALA A 203 -9.23 0.41 -3.50
C ALA A 203 -9.28 1.06 -4.89
N PRO A 204 -8.31 0.81 -5.79
CA PRO A 204 -8.40 1.30 -7.14
C PRO A 204 -9.70 0.83 -7.83
N PRO A 205 -10.31 1.66 -8.69
CA PRO A 205 -11.57 1.32 -9.35
C PRO A 205 -11.51 -0.03 -10.08
N GLY A 206 -12.54 -0.86 -9.88
CA GLY A 206 -12.67 -2.18 -10.52
C GLY A 206 -11.85 -3.32 -9.88
N LEU A 207 -11.17 -3.05 -8.76
CA LEU A 207 -10.39 -4.03 -8.00
C LEU A 207 -11.08 -4.43 -6.68
N GLY A 208 -10.63 -5.55 -6.09
CA GLY A 208 -11.18 -6.09 -4.84
C GLY A 208 -12.42 -6.97 -5.03
N ASP A 209 -13.33 -6.96 -4.06
CA ASP A 209 -14.56 -7.76 -4.11
C ASP A 209 -15.47 -7.22 -5.24
N PRO A 210 -15.98 -8.06 -6.16
CA PRO A 210 -17.07 -7.66 -7.03
C PRO A 210 -18.29 -7.37 -6.14
N GLY A 211 -18.68 -6.09 -6.07
CA GLY A 211 -19.81 -5.62 -5.26
C GLY A 211 -21.14 -6.23 -5.63
#